data_AF-A0A1N6LDG1-F1
#
_entry.id   AF-A0A1N6LDG1-F1
#
_cell.length_a   1.000
_cell.length_b   1.000
_cell.length_c   1.000
_cell.angle_alpha   90.00
_cell.angle_beta   90.00
_cell.angle_gamma   90.00
#
_symmetry.space_group_name_H-M   'P 1'
#
loop_
_entity.id
_entity.type
_entity.pdbx_description
1 polymer ?
#
loop_
_entity_poly.entity_id
_entity_poly.type
_entity_poly.pdbx_seq_one_letter_code
_entity_poly.pdbx_strand_id
1 'polypeptide(L)'
;MAPLKYTKYVTLTLVLIWPQVASAGMPSVTLADVSRAVGGLTQTGLTGLARQRLEVISFFLVGLLACTGVIRWVWNGLRNDFPVLPRLSYARALGIIVLWGLLFVLVLTMISGARELMTPGAWEKQGLTHRLVPPSPPAPPIEAEIAVRDEAIRRLGDQLAEYATVHRGVFPTPEQAVEVEEPLWRVPVPPGGRYLYVGGQMPDEEMWMSPTILAYEPDSVGADRLVLMTDRSVRWLPASEIERLLPSRKP
;
A
#
# COMPACT_ATOMS: atom_id res chain seq x y z
N MET A 1 66.64 -3.20 19.19
CA MET A 1 65.66 -3.14 20.28
C MET A 1 65.57 -1.70 20.77
N ALA A 2 64.51 -0.99 20.38
CA ALA A 2 64.18 0.36 20.83
C ALA A 2 62.69 0.37 21.20
N PRO A 3 62.28 0.98 22.34
CA PRO A 3 60.92 0.83 22.83
C PRO A 3 59.95 1.71 22.04
N LEU A 4 58.88 1.08 21.52
CA LEU A 4 57.69 1.76 21.02
C LEU A 4 57.09 2.64 22.13
N LYS A 5 57.12 3.95 21.94
CA LYS A 5 56.26 4.91 22.63
C LYS A 5 55.12 5.31 21.68
N TYR A 6 54.10 4.46 21.58
CA TYR A 6 52.87 4.78 20.85
C TYR A 6 51.66 4.19 21.58
N THR A 7 51.32 4.78 22.72
CA THR A 7 50.04 4.53 23.38
C THR A 7 49.76 5.70 24.33
N LYS A 8 48.52 6.20 24.35
CA LYS A 8 48.03 7.46 24.97
C LYS A 8 48.23 8.62 23.97
N TYR A 9 47.25 9.11 23.23
CA TYR A 9 45.90 9.52 23.62
C TYR A 9 44.93 9.42 22.42
N VAL A 10 44.24 8.29 22.27
CA VAL A 10 42.93 8.25 21.60
C VAL A 10 41.91 7.99 22.71
N THR A 11 41.92 8.87 23.71
CA THR A 11 40.84 8.93 24.70
C THR A 11 39.69 9.65 24.02
N LEU A 12 38.88 8.84 23.33
CA LEU A 12 37.43 8.80 23.50
C LEU A 12 36.88 10.02 24.27
N THR A 13 36.71 11.14 23.59
CA THR A 13 35.81 12.21 24.02
C THR A 13 34.65 12.24 23.03
N LEU A 14 33.99 11.08 22.92
CA LEU A 14 32.76 10.87 22.17
C LEU A 14 31.63 10.65 23.18
N VAL A 15 31.55 11.53 24.18
CA VAL A 15 30.46 11.63 25.16
C VAL A 15 30.36 13.09 25.58
N LEU A 16 29.74 13.93 24.74
CA LEU A 16 29.08 15.19 25.12
C LEU A 16 28.38 15.81 23.90
N ILE A 17 27.62 14.98 23.19
CA ILE A 17 26.43 15.46 22.50
C ILE A 17 25.32 14.55 23.00
N TRP A 18 24.94 14.78 24.27
CA TRP A 18 23.61 14.40 24.71
C TRP A 18 22.64 15.00 23.66
N PRO A 19 21.66 14.24 23.17
CA PRO A 19 20.67 14.80 22.30
C PRO A 19 19.95 15.82 23.16
N GLN A 20 20.21 17.12 22.94
CA GLN A 20 19.06 17.99 22.93
C GLN A 20 18.14 17.33 21.92
N VAL A 21 17.06 16.78 22.47
CA VAL A 21 15.84 16.51 21.76
C VAL A 21 15.65 17.75 20.90
N ALA A 22 16.11 17.67 19.67
CA ALA A 22 15.56 18.44 18.60
C ALA A 22 14.13 17.95 18.63
N SER A 23 13.30 18.70 19.37
CA SER A 23 11.90 18.82 19.03
C SER A 23 11.94 19.06 17.54
N ALA A 24 11.75 17.98 16.79
CA ALA A 24 11.39 18.05 15.40
C ALA A 24 10.08 18.79 15.47
N GLY A 25 10.17 20.12 15.41
CA GLY A 25 9.07 21.00 15.16
C GLY A 25 8.55 20.60 13.80
N MET A 26 7.76 19.54 13.76
CA MET A 26 6.68 19.45 12.80
C MET A 26 5.85 20.68 13.14
N PRO A 27 5.82 21.72 12.28
CA PRO A 27 4.80 22.74 12.43
C PRO A 27 3.49 21.94 12.34
N SER A 28 2.75 21.87 13.45
CA SER A 28 1.38 21.43 13.40
C SER A 28 0.68 22.44 12.52
N VAL A 29 0.49 22.10 11.25
CA VAL A 29 -0.25 22.94 10.31
C VAL A 29 -1.68 22.91 10.82
N THR A 30 -2.02 23.89 11.64
CA THR A 30 -3.37 24.03 12.14
C THR A 30 -4.23 24.62 11.02
N LEU A 31 -5.53 24.34 11.00
CA LEU A 31 -6.47 24.94 10.05
C LEU A 31 -6.45 26.48 10.08
N ALA A 32 -5.98 27.08 11.17
CA ALA A 32 -5.75 28.51 11.31
C ALA A 32 -4.53 29.01 10.50
N ASP A 33 -3.53 28.18 10.24
CA ASP A 33 -2.39 28.52 9.39
C ASP A 33 -2.75 28.45 7.91
N VAL A 34 -3.68 27.54 7.54
CA VAL A 34 -4.23 27.47 6.18
C VAL A 34 -5.07 28.70 5.85
N SER A 35 -5.90 29.17 6.78
CA SER A 35 -6.71 30.39 6.57
C SER A 35 -5.85 31.67 6.52
N ARG A 36 -4.76 31.74 7.30
CA ARG A 36 -3.76 32.82 7.18
C ARG A 36 -2.94 32.75 5.88
N ALA A 37 -2.62 31.55 5.40
CA ALA A 37 -1.91 31.37 4.13
C ALA A 37 -2.77 31.80 2.93
N VAL A 38 -4.08 31.54 2.98
CA VAL A 38 -5.03 31.97 1.94
C VAL A 38 -5.30 33.49 2.03
N GLY A 39 -5.32 34.08 3.23
CA GLY A 39 -5.47 35.52 3.43
C GLY A 39 -4.24 36.38 3.12
N GLY A 40 -3.03 35.79 3.09
CA GLY A 40 -1.75 36.48 2.86
C GLY A 40 -1.32 36.62 1.39
N LEU A 41 -2.10 36.08 0.45
CA LEU A 41 -1.76 36.05 -0.98
C LEU A 41 -1.83 37.40 -1.68
N THR A 42 -2.38 38.45 -1.05
CA THR A 42 -2.74 39.67 -1.80
C THR A 42 -1.88 40.90 -1.60
N GLN A 43 -0.99 41.04 -0.59
CA GLN A 43 -0.20 42.30 -0.48
C GLN A 43 1.29 42.25 -0.08
N THR A 44 1.90 41.13 0.36
CA THR A 44 3.36 41.08 0.65
C THR A 44 4.03 39.69 0.46
N GLY A 45 3.40 38.77 -0.26
CA GLY A 45 3.71 37.32 -0.20
C GLY A 45 5.01 36.80 -0.83
N LEU A 46 5.68 37.56 -1.71
CA LEU A 46 6.90 37.10 -2.40
C LEU A 46 8.16 37.19 -1.52
N THR A 47 8.25 38.19 -0.64
CA THR A 47 9.43 38.39 0.21
C THR A 47 9.49 37.38 1.36
N GLY A 48 8.36 36.94 1.89
CA GLY A 48 8.30 35.95 2.97
C GLY A 48 8.88 34.59 2.55
N LEU A 49 8.43 34.07 1.40
CA LEU A 49 8.90 32.79 0.89
C LEU A 49 10.36 32.86 0.43
N ALA A 50 10.77 33.94 -0.24
CA ALA A 50 12.16 34.15 -0.63
C ALA A 50 13.08 34.24 0.60
N ARG A 51 12.67 34.97 1.64
CA ARG A 51 13.43 35.08 2.90
C ARG A 51 13.61 33.74 3.59
N GLN A 52 12.53 32.94 3.67
CA GLN A 52 12.60 31.60 4.26
C GLN A 52 13.53 30.68 3.48
N ARG A 53 13.50 30.72 2.14
CA ARG A 53 14.42 29.94 1.30
C ARG A 53 15.86 30.38 1.49
N LEU A 54 16.12 31.69 1.54
CA LEU A 54 17.46 32.24 1.76
C LEU A 54 18.02 31.86 3.14
N GLU A 55 17.19 31.88 4.19
CA GLU A 55 17.60 31.47 5.52
C GLU A 55 18.03 29.99 5.55
N VAL A 56 17.21 29.13 4.95
CA VAL A 56 17.52 27.70 4.82
C VAL A 56 18.82 27.50 4.02
N ILE A 57 18.96 28.14 2.87
CA ILE A 57 20.18 28.07 2.05
C ILE A 57 21.39 28.54 2.84
N SER A 58 21.27 29.64 3.59
CA SER A 58 22.36 30.19 4.39
C SER A 58 22.79 29.24 5.50
N PHE A 59 21.83 28.64 6.21
CA PHE A 59 22.10 27.63 7.23
C PHE A 59 22.84 26.41 6.65
N PHE A 60 22.36 25.88 5.51
CA PHE A 60 23.02 24.77 4.82
C PHE A 60 24.42 25.13 4.35
N LEU A 61 24.62 26.36 3.85
CA LEU A 61 25.93 26.82 3.39
C LEU A 61 26.94 26.87 4.54
N VAL A 62 26.53 27.41 5.70
CA VAL A 62 27.38 27.44 6.91
C VAL A 62 27.70 26.02 7.37
N GLY A 63 26.71 25.13 7.42
CA GLY A 63 26.93 23.71 7.75
C GLY A 63 27.91 23.03 6.80
N LEU A 64 27.75 23.22 5.49
CA LEU A 64 28.64 22.68 4.46
C LEU A 64 30.08 23.17 4.65
N LEU A 65 30.26 24.47 4.88
CA LEU A 65 31.57 25.08 5.09
C LEU A 65 32.23 24.59 6.39
N ALA A 66 31.45 24.40 7.46
CA ALA A 66 31.91 23.83 8.73
C ALA A 66 32.36 22.36 8.56
N CYS A 67 31.54 21.53 7.93
CA CYS A 67 31.89 20.13 7.62
C CYS A 67 33.14 20.03 6.75
N THR A 68 33.30 20.92 5.77
CA THR A 68 34.52 21.03 4.95
C THR A 68 35.75 21.31 5.80
N GLY A 69 35.62 22.21 6.79
CA GLY A 69 36.67 22.49 7.76
C GLY A 69 37.06 21.25 8.56
N VAL A 70 36.08 20.50 9.06
CA VAL A 70 36.30 19.25 9.81
C VAL A 70 37.01 18.21 8.95
N ILE A 71 36.55 17.96 7.73
CA ILE A 71 37.18 16.98 6.82
C ILE A 71 38.62 17.38 6.50
N ARG A 72 38.86 18.67 6.22
CA ARG A 72 40.22 19.19 6.03
C ARG A 72 41.09 18.97 7.27
N TRP A 73 40.55 19.22 8.46
CA TRP A 73 41.27 19.05 9.72
C TRP A 73 41.63 17.58 9.97
N VAL A 74 40.66 16.68 9.83
CA VAL A 74 40.86 15.23 9.98
C VAL A 74 41.88 14.72 8.96
N TRP A 75 41.73 15.07 7.67
CA TRP A 75 42.66 14.62 6.62
C TRP A 75 44.10 15.07 6.87
N ASN A 76 44.28 16.34 7.22
CA ASN A 76 45.60 16.87 7.52
C ASN A 76 46.14 16.35 8.87
N GLY A 77 45.27 15.93 9.79
CA GLY A 77 45.64 15.20 11.00
C GLY A 77 46.19 13.81 10.67
N LEU A 78 45.47 13.02 9.86
CA LEU A 78 45.88 11.68 9.40
C LEU A 78 47.21 11.70 8.64
N ARG A 79 47.50 12.80 7.94
CA ARG A 79 48.76 12.98 7.23
C ARG A 79 49.98 12.92 8.16
N ASN A 80 49.83 13.23 9.45
CA ASN A 80 50.94 13.10 10.41
C ASN A 80 51.35 11.64 10.60
N ASP A 81 50.40 10.72 10.50
CA ASP A 81 50.65 9.27 10.62
C ASP A 81 51.01 8.64 9.26
N PHE A 82 50.53 9.22 8.17
CA PHE A 82 50.76 8.72 6.80
C PHE A 82 51.42 9.78 5.91
N PRO A 83 52.77 9.81 5.84
CA PRO A 83 53.50 10.87 5.12
C PRO A 83 53.28 10.85 3.60
N VAL A 84 52.76 9.75 3.05
CA VAL A 84 52.43 9.58 1.63
C VAL A 84 51.22 10.44 1.21
N LEU A 85 50.38 10.89 2.16
CA LEU A 85 49.15 11.62 1.84
C LEU A 85 49.42 13.08 1.40
N PRO A 86 48.79 13.55 0.30
CA PRO A 86 48.92 14.92 -0.16
C PRO A 86 48.22 15.90 0.79
N ARG A 87 48.77 17.12 0.90
CA ARG A 87 48.14 18.21 1.66
C ARG A 87 46.83 18.63 0.99
N LEU A 88 45.75 18.61 1.76
CA LEU A 88 44.43 19.01 1.27
C LEU A 88 44.18 20.48 1.63
N SER A 89 44.10 21.33 0.61
CA SER A 89 43.66 22.73 0.76
C SER A 89 42.15 22.78 1.00
N TYR A 90 41.65 23.86 1.60
CA TYR A 90 40.21 24.02 1.86
C TYR A 90 39.37 23.94 0.57
N ALA A 91 39.85 24.57 -0.51
CA ALA A 91 39.19 24.50 -1.82
C ALA A 91 39.12 23.07 -2.36
N ARG A 92 40.18 22.26 -2.18
CA ARG A 92 40.17 20.85 -2.59
C ARG A 92 39.21 20.02 -1.73
N ALA A 93 39.18 20.24 -0.42
CA ALA A 93 38.24 19.58 0.47
C ALA A 93 36.78 19.91 0.10
N LEU A 94 36.49 21.19 -0.16
CA LEU A 94 35.17 21.64 -0.62
C LEU A 94 34.80 20.97 -1.94
N GLY A 95 35.72 20.94 -2.91
CA GLY A 95 35.52 20.28 -4.20
C GLY A 95 35.19 18.79 -4.04
N ILE A 96 35.89 18.07 -3.16
CA ILE A 96 35.61 16.65 -2.87
C ILE A 96 34.20 16.48 -2.31
N ILE A 97 33.81 17.30 -1.33
CA ILE A 97 32.48 17.20 -0.69
C ILE A 97 31.37 17.51 -1.68
N VAL A 98 31.52 18.57 -2.47
CA VAL A 98 30.54 18.94 -3.50
C VAL A 98 30.42 17.86 -4.55
N LEU A 99 31.54 17.30 -5.02
CA LEU A 99 31.55 16.21 -6.00
C LEU A 99 30.86 14.96 -5.46
N TRP A 100 31.17 14.57 -4.21
CA TRP A 100 30.50 13.45 -3.54
C TRP A 100 29.01 13.72 -3.34
N GLY A 101 28.63 14.93 -2.93
CA GLY A 101 27.23 15.32 -2.79
C GLY A 101 26.47 15.21 -4.12
N LEU A 102 27.05 15.68 -5.21
CA LEU A 102 26.45 15.58 -6.55
C LEU A 102 26.30 14.12 -7.00
N LEU A 103 27.31 13.29 -6.74
CA LEU A 103 27.26 11.84 -7.01
C LEU A 103 26.11 11.18 -6.24
N PHE A 104 25.94 11.50 -4.94
CA PHE A 104 24.84 10.98 -4.14
C PHE A 104 23.48 11.46 -4.65
N VAL A 105 23.35 12.73 -5.02
CA VAL A 105 22.12 13.26 -5.62
C VAL A 105 21.76 12.46 -6.87
N LEU A 106 22.72 12.23 -7.77
CA LEU A 106 22.51 11.43 -8.98
C LEU A 106 22.03 10.01 -8.65
N VAL A 107 22.70 9.33 -7.72
CA VAL A 107 22.32 7.97 -7.30
C VAL A 107 20.92 7.95 -6.69
N LEU A 108 20.60 8.89 -5.80
CA LEU A 108 19.27 8.99 -5.19
C LEU A 108 18.18 9.27 -6.22
N THR A 109 18.45 10.13 -7.21
CA THR A 109 17.54 10.36 -8.34
C THR A 109 17.34 9.09 -9.15
N MET A 110 18.40 8.32 -9.42
CA MET A 110 18.27 7.04 -10.13
C MET A 110 17.47 6.00 -9.34
N ILE A 111 17.66 5.90 -8.02
CA ILE A 111 16.87 4.99 -7.17
C ILE A 111 15.40 5.40 -7.17
N SER A 112 15.12 6.71 -7.06
CA SER A 112 13.74 7.21 -7.14
C SER A 112 13.11 6.93 -8.51
N GLY A 113 13.86 7.15 -9.60
CA GLY A 113 13.40 6.85 -10.96
C GLY A 113 13.14 5.36 -11.18
N ALA A 114 13.99 4.48 -10.64
CA ALA A 114 13.78 3.04 -10.69
C ALA A 114 12.53 2.61 -9.91
N ARG A 115 12.27 3.24 -8.76
CA ARG A 115 11.04 2.99 -7.98
C ARG A 115 9.78 3.39 -8.75
N GLU A 116 9.80 4.51 -9.47
CA GLU A 116 8.69 4.94 -10.33
C GLU A 116 8.42 3.95 -11.47
N LEU A 117 9.46 3.32 -12.02
CA LEU A 117 9.32 2.25 -13.02
C LEU A 117 8.77 0.95 -12.45
N MET A 118 9.01 0.66 -11.16
CA MET A 118 8.55 -0.58 -10.51
C MET A 118 7.10 -0.53 -10.00
N THR A 119 6.48 0.65 -9.94
CA THR A 119 5.05 0.81 -9.59
C THR A 119 4.29 1.55 -10.70
N PRO A 120 4.15 0.94 -11.90
CA PRO A 120 3.29 1.52 -12.93
C PRO A 120 1.87 1.67 -12.37
N GLY A 121 1.30 2.89 -12.41
CA GLY A 121 -0.07 3.19 -11.95
C GLY A 121 -0.21 3.83 -10.57
N ALA A 122 0.87 4.07 -9.80
CA ALA A 122 0.77 4.71 -8.48
C ALA A 122 0.38 6.21 -8.50
N TRP A 123 0.47 6.84 -9.68
CA TRP A 123 0.25 8.27 -9.87
C TRP A 123 -0.81 8.48 -10.96
N GLU A 124 -1.95 9.06 -10.58
CA GLU A 124 -2.93 9.57 -11.54
C GLU A 124 -2.71 11.07 -11.76
N LYS A 125 -2.77 11.51 -13.01
CA LYS A 125 -2.76 12.93 -13.36
C LYS A 125 -4.11 13.53 -13.03
N GLN A 126 -4.18 14.42 -12.05
CA GLN A 126 -5.38 15.16 -11.69
C GLN A 126 -5.18 16.65 -12.03
N GLY A 127 -5.46 17.03 -13.28
CA GLY A 127 -5.21 18.38 -13.78
C GLY A 127 -3.71 18.70 -13.93
N LEU A 128 -3.24 19.79 -13.31
CA LEU A 128 -1.84 20.25 -13.37
C LEU A 128 -0.92 19.61 -12.31
N THR A 129 -1.50 18.80 -11.40
CA THR A 129 -0.79 18.18 -10.27
C THR A 129 -0.98 16.66 -10.27
N HIS A 130 0.01 15.93 -9.77
CA HIS A 130 -0.07 14.50 -9.56
C HIS A 130 -0.65 14.19 -8.18
N ARG A 131 -1.59 13.25 -8.10
CA ARG A 131 -2.12 12.74 -6.84
C ARG A 131 -1.74 11.27 -6.70
N LEU A 132 -1.29 10.88 -5.51
CA LEU A 132 -1.14 9.48 -5.14
C LEU A 132 -2.53 8.85 -5.09
N VAL A 133 -2.73 7.77 -5.84
CA VAL A 133 -3.95 6.98 -5.73
C VAL A 133 -3.99 6.47 -4.28
N PRO A 134 -5.05 6.73 -3.50
CA PRO A 134 -5.16 6.19 -2.15
C PRO A 134 -5.01 4.67 -2.25
N PRO A 135 -4.18 4.03 -1.40
CA PRO A 135 -4.01 2.59 -1.45
C PRO A 135 -5.39 1.97 -1.30
N SER A 136 -5.76 1.12 -2.26
CA SER A 136 -6.93 0.26 -2.13
C SER A 136 -6.82 -0.40 -0.75
N PRO A 137 -7.90 -0.42 0.06
CA PRO A 137 -7.83 -1.02 1.40
C PRO A 137 -7.16 -2.39 1.30
N PRO A 138 -6.25 -2.72 2.23
CA PRO A 138 -5.53 -3.98 2.19
C PRO A 138 -6.58 -5.08 2.02
N ALA A 139 -6.41 -5.91 0.98
CA ALA A 139 -7.27 -7.05 0.75
C ALA A 139 -7.41 -7.79 2.09
N PRO A 140 -8.65 -8.10 2.54
CA PRO A 140 -8.83 -8.86 3.76
C PRO A 140 -7.95 -10.12 3.70
N PRO A 141 -7.45 -10.62 4.85
CA PRO A 141 -6.80 -11.92 4.88
C PRO A 141 -7.66 -12.94 4.11
N ILE A 142 -7.04 -13.81 3.31
CA ILE A 142 -7.76 -14.75 2.43
C ILE A 142 -8.85 -15.53 3.18
N GLU A 143 -8.59 -15.87 4.45
CA GLU A 143 -9.55 -16.51 5.35
C GLU A 143 -10.80 -15.66 5.64
N ALA A 144 -10.64 -14.35 5.81
CA ALA A 144 -11.75 -13.43 6.02
C ALA A 144 -12.59 -13.27 4.74
N GLU A 145 -11.97 -13.25 3.56
CA GLU A 145 -12.71 -13.24 2.29
C GLU A 145 -13.51 -14.52 2.09
N ILE A 146 -12.91 -15.67 2.40
CA ILE A 146 -13.57 -16.98 2.36
C ILE A 146 -14.79 -17.01 3.29
N ALA A 147 -14.64 -16.52 4.53
CA ALA A 147 -15.73 -16.48 5.50
C ALA A 147 -16.88 -15.57 5.03
N VAL A 148 -16.56 -14.40 4.47
CA VAL A 148 -17.57 -13.46 3.93
C VAL A 148 -18.32 -14.06 2.76
N ARG A 149 -17.62 -14.79 1.87
CA ARG A 149 -18.26 -15.47 0.72
C ARG A 149 -19.17 -16.62 1.17
N ASP A 150 -18.71 -17.46 2.10
CA ASP A 150 -19.51 -18.56 2.68
C ASP A 150 -20.76 -18.01 3.38
N GLU A 151 -20.64 -16.94 4.16
CA GLU A 151 -21.78 -16.31 4.81
C GLU A 151 -22.77 -15.73 3.79
N ALA A 152 -22.29 -15.08 2.73
CA ALA A 152 -23.15 -14.47 1.70
C ALA A 152 -23.99 -15.53 0.95
N ILE A 153 -23.38 -16.65 0.54
CA ILE A 153 -24.11 -17.71 -0.17
C ILE A 153 -25.08 -18.46 0.76
N ARG A 154 -24.77 -18.60 2.06
CA ARG A 154 -25.70 -19.15 3.06
C ARG A 154 -26.94 -18.27 3.22
N ARG A 155 -26.77 -16.95 3.35
CA ARG A 155 -27.90 -16.02 3.43
C ARG A 155 -28.82 -16.10 2.21
N LEU A 156 -28.24 -16.24 1.02
CA LEU A 156 -29.02 -16.50 -0.20
C LEU A 156 -29.80 -17.82 -0.10
N GLY A 157 -29.15 -18.89 0.39
CA GLY A 157 -29.79 -20.18 0.60
C GLY A 157 -30.95 -20.15 1.61
N ASP A 158 -30.80 -19.41 2.72
CA ASP A 158 -31.86 -19.23 3.71
C ASP A 158 -33.08 -18.54 3.10
N GLN A 159 -32.87 -17.47 2.31
CA GLN A 159 -33.97 -16.77 1.63
C GLN A 159 -34.67 -17.66 0.59
N LEU A 160 -33.92 -18.47 -0.15
CA LEU A 160 -34.49 -19.42 -1.12
C LEU A 160 -35.28 -20.54 -0.42
N ALA A 161 -34.83 -20.99 0.75
CA ALA A 161 -35.54 -21.98 1.55
C ALA A 161 -36.83 -21.40 2.17
N GLU A 162 -36.81 -20.15 2.62
CA GLU A 162 -38.01 -19.45 3.07
C GLU A 162 -39.03 -19.32 1.92
N TYR A 163 -38.57 -18.92 0.73
CA TYR A 163 -39.41 -18.89 -0.46
C TYR A 163 -40.05 -20.26 -0.74
N ALA A 164 -39.26 -21.33 -0.73
CA ALA A 164 -39.76 -22.69 -0.99
C ALA A 164 -40.82 -23.12 0.05
N THR A 165 -40.63 -22.76 1.32
CA THR A 165 -41.59 -23.04 2.40
C THR A 165 -42.96 -22.42 2.11
N VAL A 166 -42.99 -21.19 1.60
CA VAL A 166 -44.23 -20.48 1.22
C VAL A 166 -44.83 -21.06 -0.07
N HIS A 167 -43.99 -21.55 -0.99
CA HIS A 167 -44.37 -21.99 -2.32
C HIS A 167 -44.40 -23.52 -2.49
N ARG A 168 -44.96 -24.22 -1.49
CA ARG A 168 -45.22 -25.68 -1.51
C ARG A 168 -43.96 -26.54 -1.74
N GLY A 169 -42.82 -26.13 -1.19
CA GLY A 169 -41.56 -26.85 -1.30
C GLY A 169 -40.95 -26.77 -2.69
N VAL A 170 -41.10 -25.65 -3.40
CA VAL A 170 -40.49 -25.47 -4.73
C VAL A 170 -39.64 -24.21 -4.72
N PHE A 171 -38.37 -24.32 -5.12
CA PHE A 171 -37.50 -23.16 -5.28
C PHE A 171 -37.99 -22.29 -6.46
N PRO A 172 -37.73 -20.96 -6.44
CA PRO A 172 -38.20 -20.08 -7.50
C PRO A 172 -37.68 -20.54 -8.88
N THR A 173 -38.47 -20.34 -9.92
CA THR A 173 -37.95 -20.42 -11.29
C THR A 173 -37.01 -19.24 -11.57
N PRO A 174 -36.17 -19.28 -12.63
CA PRO A 174 -35.35 -18.13 -13.00
C PRO A 174 -36.14 -16.83 -13.21
N GLU A 175 -37.41 -16.93 -13.62
CA GLU A 175 -38.33 -15.80 -13.79
C GLU A 175 -38.83 -15.26 -12.44
N GLN A 176 -39.07 -16.15 -11.47
CA GLN A 176 -39.52 -15.80 -10.11
C GLN A 176 -38.37 -15.37 -9.20
N ALA A 177 -37.12 -15.67 -9.56
CA ALA A 177 -35.93 -15.28 -8.80
C ALA A 177 -35.78 -13.76 -8.62
N VAL A 178 -36.52 -12.95 -9.40
CA VAL A 178 -36.62 -11.49 -9.24
C VAL A 178 -37.36 -11.08 -7.96
N GLU A 179 -38.14 -11.98 -7.35
CA GLU A 179 -38.82 -11.74 -6.07
C GLU A 179 -37.87 -11.82 -4.86
N VAL A 180 -36.72 -12.48 -5.03
CA VAL A 180 -35.64 -12.52 -4.04
C VAL A 180 -34.84 -11.22 -4.13
N GLU A 181 -34.49 -10.65 -2.98
CA GLU A 181 -33.80 -9.37 -2.90
C GLU A 181 -32.50 -9.34 -3.75
N GLU A 182 -32.40 -8.36 -4.66
CA GLU A 182 -31.24 -8.21 -5.57
C GLU A 182 -29.87 -8.16 -4.85
N PRO A 183 -29.72 -7.57 -3.64
CA PRO A 183 -28.46 -7.62 -2.91
C PRO A 183 -27.97 -9.03 -2.57
N LEU A 184 -28.85 -9.99 -2.34
CA LEU A 184 -28.50 -11.38 -1.99
C LEU A 184 -27.92 -12.15 -3.18
N TRP A 185 -28.24 -11.73 -4.40
CA TRP A 185 -27.70 -12.33 -5.62
C TRP A 185 -26.27 -11.87 -5.93
N ARG A 186 -25.71 -10.89 -5.21
CA ARG A 186 -24.38 -10.34 -5.48
C ARG A 186 -23.29 -11.12 -4.75
N VAL A 187 -22.22 -11.42 -5.46
CA VAL A 187 -20.99 -11.98 -4.89
C VAL A 187 -20.20 -10.85 -4.23
N PRO A 188 -19.77 -10.99 -2.97
CA PRO A 188 -19.05 -9.93 -2.27
C PRO A 188 -17.64 -9.70 -2.83
N VAL A 189 -16.97 -10.76 -3.31
CA VAL A 189 -15.61 -10.72 -3.86
C VAL A 189 -15.49 -11.67 -5.06
N PRO A 190 -15.13 -11.20 -6.27
CA PRO A 190 -14.89 -9.81 -6.65
C PRO A 190 -16.20 -9.01 -6.78
N PRO A 191 -16.17 -7.69 -6.53
CA PRO A 191 -17.37 -6.85 -6.61
C PRO A 191 -17.94 -6.83 -8.04
N GLY A 192 -19.27 -6.96 -8.14
CA GLY A 192 -20.00 -6.93 -9.42
C GLY A 192 -20.34 -8.31 -10.00
N GLY A 193 -19.85 -9.40 -9.41
CA GLY A 193 -20.32 -10.75 -9.72
C GLY A 193 -21.75 -10.99 -9.21
N ARG A 194 -22.51 -11.81 -9.94
CA ARG A 194 -23.82 -12.32 -9.51
C ARG A 194 -23.76 -13.84 -9.42
N TYR A 195 -24.37 -14.44 -8.40
CA TYR A 195 -24.54 -15.89 -8.35
C TYR A 195 -25.36 -16.37 -9.54
N LEU A 196 -24.92 -17.46 -10.16
CA LEU A 196 -25.62 -18.12 -11.26
C LEU A 196 -26.62 -19.10 -10.67
N TYR A 197 -27.89 -18.96 -11.07
CA TYR A 197 -29.02 -19.69 -10.50
C TYR A 197 -29.57 -20.71 -11.50
N VAL A 198 -29.79 -21.95 -11.04
CA VAL A 198 -30.31 -23.03 -11.90
C VAL A 198 -31.85 -23.10 -11.83
N GLY A 199 -32.44 -22.82 -10.67
CA GLY A 199 -33.87 -22.61 -10.46
C GLY A 199 -34.80 -23.79 -10.78
N GLY A 200 -36.05 -23.68 -10.30
CA GLY A 200 -37.13 -24.63 -10.61
C GLY A 200 -36.95 -26.06 -10.07
N GLN A 201 -36.04 -26.25 -9.10
CA GLN A 201 -35.79 -27.52 -8.43
C GLN A 201 -36.63 -27.61 -7.14
N MET A 202 -36.85 -28.83 -6.65
CA MET A 202 -37.41 -29.07 -5.31
C MET A 202 -36.27 -29.23 -4.30
N PRO A 203 -36.45 -28.85 -3.02
CA PRO A 203 -35.54 -29.22 -1.96
C PRO A 203 -35.42 -30.74 -1.89
N ASP A 204 -34.19 -31.24 -1.87
CA ASP A 204 -33.92 -32.67 -1.67
C ASP A 204 -34.10 -33.00 -0.19
N GLU A 205 -35.35 -33.21 0.23
CA GLU A 205 -35.68 -33.71 1.58
C GLU A 205 -35.70 -35.25 1.64
N GLU A 206 -35.80 -35.93 0.51
CA GLU A 206 -35.80 -37.40 0.44
C GLU A 206 -34.36 -37.94 0.39
N MET A 207 -34.04 -38.77 1.38
CA MET A 207 -32.70 -39.33 1.68
C MET A 207 -32.03 -40.13 0.54
N TRP A 208 -32.71 -40.34 -0.59
CA TRP A 208 -32.26 -41.16 -1.72
C TRP A 208 -31.89 -40.34 -2.97
N MET A 209 -32.20 -39.04 -3.02
CA MET A 209 -31.78 -38.16 -4.11
C MET A 209 -30.46 -37.48 -3.78
N SER A 210 -29.54 -37.46 -4.76
CA SER A 210 -28.27 -36.74 -4.60
C SER A 210 -28.53 -35.25 -4.74
N PRO A 211 -28.06 -34.42 -3.79
CA PRO A 211 -28.29 -32.98 -3.84
C PRO A 211 -27.76 -32.41 -5.16
N THR A 212 -28.57 -31.58 -5.80
CA THR A 212 -28.25 -30.93 -7.06
C THR A 212 -27.87 -29.47 -6.86
N ILE A 213 -27.24 -28.86 -7.87
CA ILE A 213 -26.77 -27.48 -7.79
C ILE A 213 -27.97 -26.53 -7.91
N LEU A 214 -28.14 -25.69 -6.89
CA LEU A 214 -29.17 -24.66 -6.84
C LEU A 214 -28.63 -23.30 -7.30
N ALA A 215 -27.47 -22.88 -6.76
CA ALA A 215 -26.79 -21.65 -7.14
C ALA A 215 -25.27 -21.80 -7.01
N TYR A 216 -24.48 -21.04 -7.78
CA TYR A 216 -23.03 -21.10 -7.71
C TYR A 216 -22.36 -19.77 -8.11
N GLU A 217 -21.11 -19.60 -7.71
CA GLU A 217 -20.32 -18.42 -8.07
C GLU A 217 -19.93 -18.38 -9.57
N PRO A 218 -19.82 -17.19 -10.17
CA PRO A 218 -19.46 -17.03 -11.58
C PRO A 218 -17.97 -17.33 -11.84
N ASP A 219 -17.62 -17.50 -13.11
CA ASP A 219 -16.26 -17.83 -13.55
C ASP A 219 -15.19 -16.81 -13.13
N SER A 220 -15.60 -15.57 -12.89
CA SER A 220 -14.71 -14.48 -12.49
C SER A 220 -14.10 -14.65 -11.08
N VAL A 221 -14.64 -15.55 -10.25
CA VAL A 221 -14.18 -15.73 -8.87
C VAL A 221 -12.92 -16.58 -8.77
N GLY A 222 -12.78 -17.61 -9.62
CA GLY A 222 -11.62 -18.50 -9.60
C GLY A 222 -11.92 -19.93 -10.06
N ALA A 223 -10.93 -20.80 -9.85
CA ALA A 223 -10.99 -22.23 -10.20
C ALA A 223 -11.88 -23.02 -9.24
N ASP A 224 -11.80 -22.74 -7.94
CA ASP A 224 -12.64 -23.31 -6.90
C ASP A 224 -13.73 -22.31 -6.51
N ARG A 225 -14.96 -22.79 -6.44
CA ARG A 225 -16.14 -21.94 -6.29
C ARG A 225 -17.08 -22.49 -5.24
N LEU A 226 -17.75 -21.57 -4.56
CA LEU A 226 -18.83 -21.91 -3.66
C LEU A 226 -20.09 -22.24 -4.45
N VAL A 227 -20.68 -23.36 -4.06
CA VAL A 227 -21.89 -23.91 -4.66
C VAL A 227 -22.91 -24.17 -3.56
N LEU A 228 -24.09 -23.60 -3.72
CA LEU A 228 -25.27 -23.87 -2.93
C LEU A 228 -26.02 -25.05 -3.54
N MET A 229 -26.26 -26.06 -2.73
CA MET A 229 -26.96 -27.28 -3.10
C MET A 229 -28.44 -27.22 -2.68
N THR A 230 -29.28 -28.07 -3.26
CA THR A 230 -30.72 -28.23 -2.92
C THR A 230 -30.98 -28.67 -1.48
N ASP A 231 -30.04 -29.37 -0.85
CA ASP A 231 -30.07 -29.76 0.57
C ASP A 231 -29.63 -28.62 1.52
N ARG A 232 -29.40 -27.42 0.98
CA ARG A 232 -28.85 -26.24 1.66
C ARG A 232 -27.39 -26.38 2.11
N SER A 233 -26.69 -27.43 1.71
CA SER A 233 -25.25 -27.52 1.94
C SER A 233 -24.52 -26.56 1.01
N VAL A 234 -23.44 -25.96 1.53
CA VAL A 234 -22.53 -25.11 0.76
C VAL A 234 -21.23 -25.88 0.60
N ARG A 235 -20.76 -26.03 -0.64
CA ARG A 235 -19.57 -26.82 -0.97
C ARG A 235 -18.61 -26.03 -1.83
N TRP A 236 -17.32 -26.26 -1.63
CA TRP A 236 -16.27 -25.83 -2.54
C TRP A 236 -16.13 -26.89 -3.63
N LEU A 237 -16.43 -26.52 -4.87
CA LEU A 237 -16.29 -27.40 -6.02
C LEU A 237 -15.36 -26.77 -7.07
N PRO A 238 -14.50 -27.56 -7.72
CA PRO A 238 -13.74 -27.10 -8.86
C PRO A 238 -14.70 -26.88 -10.05
N ALA A 239 -14.37 -25.92 -10.92
CA ALA A 239 -15.21 -25.57 -12.07
C ALA A 239 -15.61 -26.78 -12.95
N SER A 240 -14.70 -27.74 -13.13
CA SER A 240 -14.96 -28.95 -13.93
C SER A 240 -15.97 -29.92 -13.29
N GLU A 241 -16.12 -29.89 -11.97
CA GLU A 241 -17.14 -30.68 -11.27
C GLU A 241 -18.50 -29.97 -11.32
N ILE A 242 -18.53 -28.64 -11.23
CA ILE A 242 -19.74 -27.84 -11.42
C ILE A 242 -20.33 -28.10 -12.80
N GLU A 243 -19.53 -28.02 -13.86
CA GLU A 243 -19.98 -28.29 -15.24
C GLU A 243 -20.56 -29.70 -15.42
N ARG A 244 -20.05 -30.68 -14.67
CA ARG A 244 -20.54 -32.07 -14.70
C ARG A 244 -21.87 -32.24 -13.97
N LEU A 245 -22.07 -31.50 -12.88
CA LEU A 245 -23.27 -31.56 -12.04
C LEU A 245 -24.41 -30.68 -12.55
N LEU A 246 -24.10 -29.69 -13.39
CA LEU A 246 -25.12 -28.87 -14.02
C LEU A 246 -26.00 -29.72 -14.95
N PRO A 247 -27.34 -29.60 -14.88
CA PRO A 247 -28.22 -30.27 -15.82
C PRO A 247 -27.86 -29.80 -17.23
N SER A 248 -27.64 -30.75 -18.14
CA SER A 248 -27.26 -30.46 -19.53
C SER A 248 -28.17 -29.40 -20.10
N ARG A 249 -27.61 -28.22 -20.39
CA ARG A 249 -28.34 -27.06 -20.90
C ARG A 249 -29.08 -27.49 -22.17
N LYS A 250 -30.39 -27.72 -22.07
CA LYS A 250 -31.21 -27.98 -23.25
C LYS A 250 -31.18 -26.67 -24.05
N PRO A 251 -30.72 -26.69 -25.32
CA PRO A 251 -30.60 -25.47 -26.13
C PRO A 251 -31.95 -24.80 -26.35
#